data_AF-A0A9D7T641-F1
#
_entry.id   AF-A0A9D7T641-F1
#
_cell.length_a   1.000
_cell.length_b   1.000
_cell.length_c   1.000
_cell.angle_alpha   90.00
_cell.angle_beta   90.00
_cell.angle_gamma   90.00
#
_symmetry.space_group_name_H-M   'P 1'
#
loop_
_entity.id
_entity.type
_entity.pdbx_description
1 polymer ?
#
loop_
_entity_poly.entity_id
_entity_poly.type
_entity_poly.pdbx_seq_one_letter_code
_entity_poly.pdbx_strand_id
1 'polypeptide(L)'
;MKTKTLVSLVLLIASIVLAGCTTMADALEARGKGTKVTYLTSFEEIWKAMPDTVTAAGLKFVSANREDRSVLAQQPITVVTYGENVAIFVEKVDDSKCTVEVVAKKALATDIVASLEDWVKPVFRELDKKFKRE
;
A
#
# COMPACT_ATOMS: atom_id res chain seq x y z
N MET A 1 -15.72 18.76 43.99
CA MET A 1 -15.54 19.27 42.60
C MET A 1 -14.21 18.87 41.94
N LYS A 2 -13.42 17.92 42.49
CA LYS A 2 -12.11 17.52 41.90
C LYS A 2 -12.16 16.24 41.07
N THR A 3 -13.04 15.30 41.40
CA THR A 3 -13.17 14.00 40.73
C THR A 3 -13.87 14.07 39.37
N LYS A 4 -14.92 14.90 39.22
CA LYS A 4 -15.64 15.05 37.94
C LYS A 4 -14.78 15.70 36.85
N THR A 5 -13.92 16.65 37.21
CA THR A 5 -12.98 17.32 36.29
C THR A 5 -11.82 16.40 35.89
N LEU A 6 -11.35 15.55 36.81
CA LEU A 6 -10.27 14.59 36.54
C LEU A 6 -10.73 13.45 35.61
N VAL A 7 -11.96 12.95 35.80
CA VAL A 7 -12.57 11.95 34.90
C VAL A 7 -12.79 12.52 33.50
N SER A 8 -13.22 13.78 33.39
CA SER A 8 -13.44 14.43 32.09
C SER A 8 -12.14 14.70 31.33
N LEU A 9 -11.03 14.95 32.03
CA LEU A 9 -9.71 15.14 31.42
C LEU A 9 -9.11 13.81 30.92
N VAL A 10 -9.31 12.72 31.67
CA VAL A 10 -8.89 11.37 31.25
C VAL A 10 -9.68 10.89 30.02
N LEU A 11 -10.97 11.20 29.94
CA LEU A 11 -11.81 10.84 28.78
C LEU A 11 -11.41 11.62 27.50
N LEU A 12 -10.96 12.87 27.66
CA LEU A 12 -10.50 13.73 26.55
C LEU A 12 -9.11 13.32 26.05
N ILE A 13 -8.22 12.85 26.92
CA ILE A 13 -6.89 12.35 26.55
C ILE A 13 -7.00 10.96 25.87
N ALA A 14 -7.95 10.12 26.29
CA ALA A 14 -8.18 8.82 25.67
C ALA A 14 -8.69 8.91 24.22
N SER A 15 -9.32 10.01 23.82
CA SER A 15 -9.82 10.22 22.45
C SER A 15 -8.72 10.63 21.46
N ILE A 16 -7.55 11.06 21.94
CA ILE A 16 -6.42 11.51 21.10
C ILE A 16 -5.56 10.32 20.62
N VAL A 17 -5.71 9.12 21.21
CA VAL A 17 -4.87 7.94 20.88
C VAL A 17 -5.38 7.16 19.65
N LEU A 18 -6.46 7.58 19.01
CA LEU A 18 -6.92 6.98 17.74
C LEU A 18 -6.17 7.52 16.51
N ALA A 19 -5.12 8.32 16.70
CA ALA A 19 -4.27 8.82 15.63
C ALA A 19 -3.31 7.73 15.10
N GLY A 20 -3.88 6.83 14.27
CA GLY A 20 -3.30 6.40 13.01
C GLY A 20 -2.16 5.38 13.06
N CYS A 21 -2.43 4.17 13.54
CA CYS A 21 -1.72 2.99 13.04
C CYS A 21 -2.44 2.53 11.76
N THR A 22 -1.82 2.61 10.58
CA THR A 22 -2.43 2.03 9.37
C THR A 22 -2.07 0.55 9.28
N THR A 23 -3.08 -0.26 9.03
CA THR A 23 -3.01 -1.70 8.83
C THR A 23 -2.97 -2.04 7.34
N MET A 24 -2.78 -3.32 7.02
CA MET A 24 -2.93 -3.81 5.64
C MET A 24 -4.36 -3.59 5.12
N ALA A 25 -5.36 -3.65 6.01
CA ALA A 25 -6.76 -3.40 5.65
C ALA A 25 -6.95 -1.95 5.16
N ASP A 26 -6.32 -0.98 5.82
CA ASP A 26 -6.38 0.43 5.39
C ASP A 26 -5.78 0.66 3.99
N ALA A 27 -4.76 -0.12 3.61
CA ALA A 27 -4.20 -0.07 2.25
C ALA A 27 -5.18 -0.67 1.22
N LEU A 28 -5.90 -1.73 1.57
CA LEU A 28 -6.94 -2.31 0.73
C LEU A 28 -8.14 -1.36 0.56
N GLU A 29 -8.61 -0.75 1.65
CA GLU A 29 -9.73 0.21 1.63
C GLU A 29 -9.42 1.49 0.85
N ALA A 30 -8.14 1.80 0.65
CA ALA A 30 -7.70 2.94 -0.14
C ALA A 30 -7.63 2.67 -1.65
N ARG A 31 -8.12 1.51 -2.12
CA ARG A 31 -8.37 1.24 -3.54
C ARG A 31 -9.13 2.37 -4.21
N GLY A 32 -8.76 2.69 -5.45
CA GLY A 32 -9.27 3.81 -6.22
C GLY A 32 -8.59 5.16 -5.94
N LYS A 33 -7.76 5.26 -4.88
CA LYS A 33 -7.06 6.49 -4.49
C LYS A 33 -5.55 6.45 -4.81
N GLY A 34 -5.07 5.33 -5.35
CA GLY A 34 -3.68 5.12 -5.73
C GLY A 34 -3.34 5.64 -7.12
N THR A 35 -2.08 5.49 -7.49
CA THR A 35 -1.62 5.80 -8.85
C THR A 35 -1.95 4.64 -9.76
N LYS A 36 -2.54 4.93 -10.93
CA LYS A 36 -2.97 3.94 -11.92
C LYS A 36 -2.17 4.05 -13.20
N VAL A 37 -1.76 2.90 -13.74
CA VAL A 37 -1.11 2.79 -15.04
C VAL A 37 -1.71 1.62 -15.81
N THR A 38 -2.05 1.84 -17.07
CA THR A 38 -2.55 0.79 -17.98
C THR A 38 -1.39 0.25 -18.82
N TYR A 39 -1.32 -1.08 -18.92
CA TYR A 39 -0.33 -1.81 -19.69
C TYR A 39 -1.02 -2.60 -20.81
N LEU A 40 -0.32 -2.70 -21.94
CA LEU A 40 -0.74 -3.45 -23.14
C LEU A 40 -0.35 -4.93 -23.00
N THR A 41 -0.90 -5.59 -21.99
CA THR A 41 -0.69 -7.01 -21.68
C THR A 41 -1.91 -7.55 -20.92
N SER A 42 -2.03 -8.87 -20.85
CA SER A 42 -3.13 -9.53 -20.16
C SER A 42 -3.03 -9.44 -18.63
N PHE A 43 -4.17 -9.62 -17.95
CA PHE A 43 -4.20 -9.77 -16.48
C PHE A 43 -3.27 -10.91 -16.01
N GLU A 44 -3.25 -12.03 -16.72
CA GLU A 44 -2.46 -13.22 -16.35
C GLU A 44 -0.95 -12.95 -16.35
N GLU A 45 -0.47 -12.19 -17.33
CA GLU A 45 0.95 -11.83 -17.45
C GLU A 45 1.37 -10.88 -16.33
N ILE A 46 0.57 -9.85 -16.03
CA ILE A 46 0.82 -8.95 -14.91
C ILE A 46 0.77 -9.72 -13.58
N TRP A 47 -0.24 -10.56 -13.39
CA TRP A 47 -0.44 -11.33 -12.16
C TRP A 47 0.74 -12.26 -11.89
N LYS A 48 1.20 -12.97 -12.93
CA LYS A 48 2.35 -13.88 -12.85
C LYS A 48 3.64 -13.13 -12.52
N ALA A 49 3.82 -11.91 -13.03
CA ALA A 49 5.02 -11.11 -12.79
C ALA A 49 5.07 -10.46 -11.40
N MET A 50 3.96 -10.45 -10.65
CA MET A 50 3.83 -9.62 -9.46
C MET A 50 4.77 -10.00 -8.30
N PRO A 51 4.98 -11.28 -7.95
CA PRO A 51 5.93 -11.64 -6.88
C PRO A 51 7.35 -11.14 -7.16
N ASP A 52 7.81 -11.30 -8.41
CA ASP A 52 9.14 -10.84 -8.84
C ASP A 52 9.23 -9.32 -8.90
N THR A 53 8.19 -8.65 -9.41
CA THR A 53 8.11 -7.19 -9.47
C THR A 53 8.16 -6.58 -8.08
N VAL A 54 7.38 -7.11 -7.13
CA VAL A 54 7.36 -6.64 -5.73
C VAL A 54 8.74 -6.81 -5.10
N THR A 55 9.36 -7.98 -5.27
CA THR A 55 10.68 -8.27 -4.69
C THR A 55 11.76 -7.39 -5.31
N ALA A 56 11.76 -7.22 -6.63
CA ALA A 56 12.71 -6.37 -7.35
C ALA A 56 12.54 -4.88 -7.02
N ALA A 57 11.32 -4.46 -6.66
CA ALA A 57 11.04 -3.11 -6.18
C ALA A 57 11.57 -2.84 -4.76
N GLY A 58 12.12 -3.85 -4.07
CA GLY A 58 12.65 -3.75 -2.71
C GLY A 58 11.60 -4.02 -1.62
N LEU A 59 10.40 -4.46 -2.00
CA LEU A 59 9.31 -4.79 -1.09
C LEU A 59 9.30 -6.29 -0.79
N LYS A 60 8.81 -6.65 0.40
CA LYS A 60 8.47 -8.03 0.75
C LYS A 60 7.07 -8.34 0.23
N PHE A 61 6.94 -9.38 -0.58
CA PHE A 61 5.64 -9.95 -0.95
C PHE A 61 4.99 -10.60 0.28
N VAL A 62 3.76 -10.19 0.62
CA VAL A 62 3.03 -10.69 1.80
C VAL A 62 1.99 -11.71 1.39
N SER A 63 1.10 -11.34 0.47
CA SER A 63 0.04 -12.21 -0.02
C SER A 63 -0.54 -11.70 -1.32
N ALA A 64 -1.31 -12.55 -2.00
CA ALA A 64 -2.15 -12.16 -3.13
C ALA A 64 -3.53 -12.79 -2.98
N ASN A 65 -4.58 -12.01 -3.21
CA ASN A 65 -5.96 -12.49 -3.33
C ASN A 65 -6.45 -12.26 -4.75
N ARG A 66 -6.66 -13.35 -5.48
CA ARG A 66 -7.08 -13.31 -6.87
C ARG A 66 -8.55 -12.92 -7.06
N GLU A 67 -9.40 -13.18 -6.07
CA GLU A 67 -10.81 -12.77 -6.09
C GLU A 67 -10.91 -11.24 -5.97
N ASP A 68 -10.16 -10.67 -5.03
CA ASP A 68 -10.08 -9.21 -4.83
C ASP A 68 -9.19 -8.52 -5.86
N ARG A 69 -8.46 -9.31 -6.66
CA ARG A 69 -7.44 -8.87 -7.62
C ARG A 69 -6.40 -7.95 -6.97
N SER A 70 -6.01 -8.30 -5.75
CA SER A 70 -5.11 -7.52 -4.91
C SER A 70 -3.84 -8.31 -4.56
N VAL A 71 -2.74 -7.59 -4.45
CA VAL A 71 -1.47 -8.07 -3.92
C VAL A 71 -1.06 -7.15 -2.78
N LEU A 72 -0.71 -7.76 -1.65
CA LEU A 72 -0.19 -7.07 -0.49
C LEU A 72 1.32 -7.23 -0.43
N ALA A 73 1.99 -6.12 -0.22
CA ALA A 73 3.43 -6.03 -0.05
C ALA A 73 3.75 -5.12 1.13
N GLN A 74 4.94 -5.29 1.69
CA GLN A 74 5.40 -4.50 2.82
C GLN A 74 6.85 -4.06 2.63
N GLN A 75 7.18 -2.85 3.03
CA GLN A 75 8.59 -2.49 3.20
C GLN A 75 9.22 -3.41 4.27
N PRO A 76 10.41 -3.99 4.02
CA PRO A 76 11.16 -4.68 5.06
C PRO A 76 11.41 -3.76 6.27
N ILE A 77 11.14 -4.26 7.47
CA ILE A 77 11.36 -3.52 8.72
C ILE A 77 12.86 -3.24 8.86
N THR A 78 13.22 -1.96 9.00
CA THR A 78 14.57 -1.54 9.37
C THR A 78 14.56 -0.96 10.77
N VAL A 79 15.73 -0.70 11.37
CA VAL A 79 15.84 -0.06 12.70
C VAL A 79 15.15 1.30 12.81
N VAL A 80 14.76 1.91 11.69
CA VAL A 80 14.15 3.25 11.61
C VAL A 80 12.77 3.26 10.96
N THR A 81 12.27 2.14 10.41
CA THR A 81 10.95 2.08 9.73
C THR A 81 10.06 0.99 10.32
N TYR A 82 8.80 1.33 10.58
CA TYR A 82 7.80 0.41 11.13
C TYR A 82 7.09 -0.45 10.06
N GLY A 83 7.66 -0.51 8.85
CA GLY A 83 7.06 -1.13 7.67
C GLY A 83 5.98 -0.25 7.05
N GLU A 84 5.99 -0.09 5.73
CA GLU A 84 4.91 0.56 4.98
C GLU A 84 4.09 -0.49 4.26
N ASN A 85 2.77 -0.34 4.27
CA ASN A 85 1.85 -1.30 3.65
C ASN A 85 1.55 -0.83 2.23
N VAL A 86 1.80 -1.70 1.25
CA VAL A 86 1.57 -1.43 -0.16
C VAL A 86 0.53 -2.42 -0.68
N ALA A 87 -0.60 -1.90 -1.16
CA ALA A 87 -1.61 -2.66 -1.87
C ALA A 87 -1.50 -2.37 -3.37
N ILE A 88 -1.43 -3.44 -4.17
CA ILE A 88 -1.37 -3.37 -5.63
C ILE A 88 -2.63 -4.05 -6.16
N PHE A 89 -3.40 -3.36 -6.98
CA PHE A 89 -4.60 -3.90 -7.60
C PHE A 89 -4.39 -4.09 -9.10
N VAL A 90 -4.86 -5.21 -9.64
CA VAL A 90 -4.67 -5.58 -11.04
C VAL A 90 -6.04 -5.76 -11.69
N GLU A 91 -6.45 -4.80 -12.50
CA GLU A 91 -7.76 -4.77 -13.13
C GLU A 91 -7.68 -5.15 -14.61
N LYS A 92 -8.39 -6.19 -15.00
CA LYS A 92 -8.58 -6.52 -16.42
C LYS A 92 -9.42 -5.43 -17.09
N VAL A 93 -8.90 -4.83 -18.15
CA VAL A 93 -9.66 -3.94 -19.04
C VAL A 93 -10.25 -4.76 -20.18
N ASP A 94 -9.41 -5.52 -20.86
CA ASP A 94 -9.76 -6.51 -21.89
C ASP A 94 -8.74 -7.66 -21.92
N ASP A 95 -8.76 -8.53 -22.92
CA ASP A 95 -7.84 -9.68 -23.02
C ASP A 95 -6.37 -9.28 -23.26
N SER A 96 -6.14 -8.06 -23.76
CA SER A 96 -4.84 -7.50 -24.13
C SER A 96 -4.42 -6.28 -23.31
N LYS A 97 -5.27 -5.84 -22.36
CA LYS A 97 -5.03 -4.65 -21.54
C LYS A 97 -5.37 -4.86 -20.08
N CYS A 98 -4.50 -4.35 -19.23
CA CYS A 98 -4.66 -4.43 -17.79
C CYS A 98 -4.22 -3.13 -17.11
N THR A 99 -4.99 -2.68 -16.13
CA THR A 99 -4.67 -1.51 -15.31
C THR A 99 -4.12 -1.96 -13.97
N VAL A 100 -2.96 -1.45 -13.60
CA VAL A 100 -2.36 -1.66 -12.28
C VAL A 100 -2.51 -0.38 -11.47
N GLU A 101 -3.10 -0.52 -10.29
CA GLU A 101 -3.16 0.54 -9.28
C GLU A 101 -2.20 0.21 -8.14
N VAL A 102 -1.42 1.19 -7.68
CA VAL A 102 -0.56 1.04 -6.51
C VAL A 102 -0.97 2.06 -5.45
N VAL A 103 -1.24 1.55 -4.25
CA VAL A 103 -1.60 2.31 -3.05
C VAL A 103 -0.56 2.03 -1.97
N ALA A 104 0.15 3.06 -1.51
CA ALA A 104 1.07 2.97 -0.39
C ALA A 104 0.51 3.74 0.82
N LYS A 105 0.51 3.11 2.00
CA LYS A 105 0.04 3.71 3.28
C LYS A 105 1.10 3.52 4.36
N LYS A 106 1.31 4.60 5.14
CA LYS A 106 2.26 4.64 6.26
C LYS A 106 1.72 3.88 7.47
N ALA A 107 2.42 2.87 7.99
CA ALA A 107 1.93 2.14 9.17
C ALA A 107 1.76 3.00 10.42
N LEU A 108 2.44 4.16 10.55
CA LEU A 108 2.25 5.10 11.66
C LEU A 108 2.10 6.55 11.15
N ALA A 109 1.15 7.29 11.73
CA ALA A 109 0.85 8.68 11.39
C ALA A 109 1.89 9.70 11.92
N THR A 110 2.90 9.27 12.68
CA THR A 110 3.82 10.14 13.44
C THR A 110 5.09 10.57 12.70
N ASP A 111 5.31 10.13 11.47
CA ASP A 111 6.57 10.39 10.77
C ASP A 111 6.61 11.79 10.13
N ILE A 112 7.03 12.76 10.94
CA ILE A 112 7.30 14.16 10.61
C ILE A 112 8.64 14.35 9.85
N VAL A 113 9.43 13.28 9.64
CA VAL A 113 10.78 13.39 9.05
C VAL A 113 10.97 12.44 7.84
N ALA A 114 10.71 12.98 6.65
CA ALA A 114 11.61 12.91 5.49
C ALA A 114 12.23 11.56 5.02
N SER A 115 11.46 10.48 4.88
CA SER A 115 11.90 9.30 4.09
C SER A 115 10.78 8.80 3.17
N LEU A 116 10.34 9.65 2.24
CA LEU A 116 9.43 9.28 1.16
C LEU A 116 10.18 8.45 0.11
N GLU A 117 10.37 7.15 0.33
CA GLU A 117 10.43 6.28 -0.84
C GLU A 117 9.00 6.10 -1.33
N ASP A 118 8.67 6.81 -2.39
CA ASP A 118 7.41 6.65 -3.11
C ASP A 118 7.39 5.25 -3.74
N TRP A 119 7.00 4.21 -2.98
CA TRP A 119 6.98 2.79 -3.39
C TRP A 119 6.20 2.55 -4.69
N VAL A 120 5.32 3.48 -5.05
CA VAL A 120 4.65 3.54 -6.34
C VAL A 120 5.65 3.54 -7.49
N LYS A 121 6.72 4.35 -7.41
CA LYS A 121 7.72 4.50 -8.46
C LYS A 121 8.55 3.24 -8.66
N PRO A 122 9.16 2.62 -7.64
CA PRO A 122 9.85 1.34 -7.79
C PRO A 122 8.96 0.25 -8.39
N VAL A 123 7.72 0.10 -7.91
CA VAL A 123 6.80 -0.93 -8.44
C VAL A 123 6.55 -0.71 -9.93
N PHE A 124 6.18 0.51 -10.33
CA PHE A 124 5.95 0.78 -11.75
C PHE A 124 7.21 0.72 -12.59
N ARG A 125 8.36 1.15 -12.06
CA ARG A 125 9.65 1.00 -12.76
C ARG A 125 9.97 -0.47 -13.07
N GLU A 126 9.69 -1.39 -12.16
CA GLU A 126 9.92 -2.81 -12.41
C GLU A 126 8.89 -3.42 -13.37
N LEU A 127 7.65 -2.91 -13.40
CA LEU A 127 6.66 -3.29 -14.43
C LEU A 127 7.03 -2.75 -15.81
N ASP A 128 7.52 -1.52 -15.90
CA ASP A 128 7.93 -0.88 -17.16
C ASP A 128 9.06 -1.59 -17.89
N LYS A 129 9.93 -2.28 -17.13
CA LYS A 129 10.97 -3.14 -17.70
C LYS A 129 10.42 -4.38 -18.40
N LYS A 130 9.21 -4.81 -18.02
CA LYS A 130 8.59 -6.06 -18.47
C LYS A 130 7.47 -5.82 -19.49
N PHE A 131 6.74 -4.71 -19.35
CA PHE A 131 5.50 -4.46 -20.07
C PHE A 131 5.44 -3.05 -20.63
N LYS A 132 4.83 -2.90 -21.81
CA LYS A 132 4.61 -1.61 -22.45
C LYS A 132 3.36 -0.95 -21.87
N ARG A 133 3.47 0.33 -21.50
CA ARG A 133 2.32 1.18 -21.14
C ARG A 133 1.48 1.51 -22.37
N GLU A 134 0.20 1.79 -22.15
CA GLU A 134 -0.69 2.38 -23.17
C GLU A 134 -0.24 3.79 -23.58
#